data_AF-A0A7H0VJ94-F1
#
_entry.id   AF-A0A7H0VJ94-F1
#
_cell.length_a   1.000
_cell.length_b   1.000
_cell.length_c   1.000
_cell.angle_alpha   90.00
_cell.angle_beta   90.00
_cell.angle_gamma   90.00
#
_symmetry.space_group_name_H-M   'P 1'
#
loop_
_entity.id
_entity.type
_entity.pdbx_description
1 polymer ?
#
loop_
_entity_poly.entity_id
_entity_poly.type
_entity_poly.pdbx_seq_one_letter_code
_entity_poly.pdbx_strand_id
1 'polypeptide(L)'
;MKRLVLLALILTSSLKAQHFVGLPDSNAIWTNSYSELVTQPFFHMELVHTVKLCLNNQDTTIQSQNYHQLFLCGSSQVYFAAIREDAGRVYLLPKDSATEITVYDYNLLPGDTVKNIYSVAFGNYWPQHPISYVPLGGPMDPLIVSNVDTVYSTLGAHRIIDFGLSSLWMEGIGNSQGFLWDPYQNVSNFEIKLECMSIGDSTYFDGYSRQPLTQALTGACDLSLSVDEAMAEEQMRPYPNPSKGRIQFHNQLPIDLKVFNSLGQIVFEQRILSGATLDLSQLSPGQYIVQAGEQRNIWIKQ
;
A
#
# COMPACT_ATOMS: atom_id res chain seq x y z
N MET A 1 11.59 -54.74 -36.46
CA MET A 1 10.59 -53.88 -35.77
C MET A 1 10.70 -53.86 -34.23
N LYS A 2 11.21 -54.89 -33.54
CA LYS A 2 11.29 -54.90 -32.05
C LYS A 2 12.38 -54.01 -31.42
N ARG A 3 13.35 -53.48 -32.18
CA ARG A 3 14.43 -52.62 -31.64
C ARG A 3 14.13 -51.12 -31.68
N LEU A 4 13.07 -50.67 -32.36
CA LEU A 4 12.67 -49.25 -32.40
C LEU A 4 11.85 -48.80 -31.18
N VAL A 5 11.21 -49.73 -30.47
CA VAL A 5 10.34 -49.41 -29.33
C VAL A 5 11.13 -49.00 -28.08
N LEU A 6 12.39 -49.45 -27.95
CA LEU A 6 13.22 -49.13 -26.78
C LEU A 6 13.77 -47.69 -26.79
N LEU A 7 13.86 -47.04 -27.96
CA LEU A 7 14.39 -45.68 -28.09
C LEU A 7 13.34 -44.60 -27.74
N ALA A 8 12.05 -44.92 -27.87
CA ALA A 8 10.97 -44.00 -27.56
C ALA A 8 10.70 -43.86 -26.04
N LEU A 9 11.12 -44.84 -25.23
CA LEU A 9 10.91 -44.83 -23.77
C LEU A 9 11.98 -44.04 -22.98
N ILE A 10 13.08 -43.63 -23.61
CA ILE A 10 14.17 -42.88 -22.95
C ILE A 10 13.98 -41.35 -23.12
N LEU A 11 13.04 -40.92 -23.97
CA LEU A 11 12.72 -39.51 -24.21
C LEU A 11 11.60 -38.96 -23.31
N THR A 12 11.09 -39.76 -22.36
CA THR A 12 10.21 -39.28 -21.28
C THR A 12 10.99 -38.79 -20.07
N SER A 13 12.21 -38.28 -20.27
CA SER A 13 12.89 -37.45 -19.30
C SER A 13 11.92 -36.32 -18.94
N SER A 14 11.47 -36.33 -17.69
CA SER A 14 10.53 -35.36 -17.15
C SER A 14 11.16 -33.99 -17.36
N LEU A 15 10.70 -33.26 -18.38
CA LEU A 15 10.98 -31.85 -18.52
C LEU A 15 10.34 -31.21 -17.29
N LYS A 16 11.12 -31.11 -16.21
CA LYS A 16 10.75 -30.24 -15.11
C LYS A 16 10.81 -28.84 -15.70
N ALA A 17 9.63 -28.28 -15.96
CA ALA A 17 9.51 -26.85 -16.18
C ALA A 17 10.31 -26.16 -15.08
N GLN A 18 11.13 -25.16 -15.45
CA GLN A 18 11.87 -24.38 -14.46
C GLN A 18 10.86 -23.88 -13.43
N HIS A 19 11.12 -24.19 -12.16
CA HIS A 19 10.30 -23.74 -11.06
C HIS A 19 10.66 -22.27 -10.82
N PHE A 20 9.82 -21.36 -11.32
CA PHE A 20 9.95 -19.95 -11.04
C PHE A 20 9.50 -19.63 -9.61
N VAL A 21 10.03 -18.56 -9.04
CA VAL A 21 9.64 -18.05 -7.73
C VAL A 21 8.29 -17.38 -7.86
N GLY A 22 7.24 -18.01 -7.33
CA GLY A 22 5.91 -17.40 -7.26
C GLY A 22 5.82 -16.31 -6.18
N LEU A 23 4.64 -15.70 -6.08
CA LEU A 23 4.25 -14.77 -5.03
C LEU A 23 4.54 -15.40 -3.65
N PRO A 24 5.16 -14.66 -2.72
CA PRO A 24 5.32 -15.12 -1.35
C PRO A 24 3.98 -15.48 -0.72
N ASP A 25 3.97 -16.53 0.10
CA ASP A 25 2.79 -16.99 0.83
C ASP A 25 2.66 -16.33 2.22
N SER A 26 3.75 -15.74 2.73
CA SER A 26 3.87 -15.39 4.14
C SER A 26 4.96 -14.32 4.37
N ASN A 27 4.78 -13.52 5.43
CA ASN A 27 5.74 -12.54 5.97
C ASN A 27 6.44 -11.64 4.93
N ALA A 28 5.78 -11.33 3.82
CA ALA A 28 6.34 -10.49 2.78
C ALA A 28 5.97 -9.02 3.00
N ILE A 29 6.90 -8.11 2.72
CA ILE A 29 6.69 -6.67 2.78
C ILE A 29 7.18 -6.05 1.48
N TRP A 30 6.36 -5.19 0.88
CA TRP A 30 6.72 -4.32 -0.23
C TRP A 30 6.60 -2.88 0.22
N THR A 31 7.66 -2.08 0.07
CA THR A 31 7.61 -0.65 0.37
C THR A 31 7.69 0.13 -0.94
N ASN A 32 6.59 0.80 -1.30
CA ASN A 32 6.53 1.72 -2.42
C ASN A 32 6.80 3.15 -1.94
N SER A 33 7.47 3.97 -2.74
CA SER A 33 7.71 5.38 -2.46
C SER A 33 7.15 6.28 -3.56
N TYR A 34 6.68 7.46 -3.15
CA TYR A 34 6.30 8.54 -4.03
C TYR A 34 7.13 9.77 -3.67
N SER A 35 7.86 10.30 -4.65
CA SER A 35 8.70 11.48 -4.49
C SER A 35 8.32 12.57 -5.49
N GLU A 36 8.40 13.83 -5.11
CA GLU A 36 8.14 14.97 -6.01
C GLU A 36 9.45 15.66 -6.40
N LEU A 37 9.49 16.20 -7.62
CA LEU A 37 10.64 16.95 -8.09
C LEU A 37 10.63 18.35 -7.47
N VAL A 38 11.59 18.58 -6.58
CA VAL A 38 11.90 19.90 -6.04
C VAL A 38 12.88 20.58 -6.97
N THR A 39 12.57 21.81 -7.37
CA THR A 39 13.36 22.57 -8.36
C THR A 39 14.24 23.66 -7.74
N GLN A 40 14.15 23.89 -6.43
CA GLN A 40 14.87 24.94 -5.71
C GLN A 40 15.37 24.43 -4.34
N PRO A 41 16.62 24.74 -3.92
CA PRO A 41 17.65 25.49 -4.66
C PRO A 41 18.36 24.68 -5.76
N PHE A 42 18.15 23.36 -5.81
CA PHE A 42 18.65 22.47 -6.85
C PHE A 42 17.61 21.39 -7.17
N PHE A 43 17.70 20.81 -8.36
CA PHE A 43 16.84 19.71 -8.78
C PHE A 43 17.14 18.45 -7.95
N HIS A 44 16.15 17.98 -7.20
CA HIS A 44 16.21 16.70 -6.49
C HIS A 44 14.80 16.13 -6.31
N MET A 45 14.73 14.82 -6.13
CA MET A 45 13.49 14.16 -5.71
C MET A 45 13.39 14.24 -4.19
N GLU A 46 12.28 14.73 -3.69
CA GLU A 46 11.95 14.74 -2.26
C GLU A 46 10.90 13.66 -2.00
N LEU A 47 11.21 12.73 -1.10
CA LEU A 47 10.26 11.70 -0.68
C LEU A 47 9.08 12.36 0.03
N VAL A 48 7.89 12.21 -0.54
CA VAL A 48 6.66 12.78 0.02
C VAL A 48 5.99 11.76 0.94
N HIS A 49 5.85 10.51 0.50
CA HIS A 49 5.30 9.45 1.33
C HIS A 49 5.69 8.05 0.84
N THR A 50 5.43 7.06 1.70
CA THR A 50 5.59 5.63 1.38
C THR A 50 4.28 4.88 1.60
N VAL A 51 4.04 3.85 0.80
CA VAL A 51 2.95 2.89 1.01
C VAL A 51 3.57 1.53 1.22
N LYS A 52 3.25 0.86 2.34
CA LYS A 52 3.70 -0.51 2.59
C LYS A 52 2.56 -1.47 2.44
N LEU A 53 2.82 -2.54 1.70
CA LEU A 53 1.92 -3.68 1.57
C LEU A 53 2.58 -4.86 2.28
N CYS A 54 1.82 -5.65 3.02
CA CYS A 54 2.37 -6.84 3.65
C CYS A 54 1.41 -8.03 3.70
N LEU A 55 2.00 -9.23 3.71
CA LEU A 55 1.35 -10.50 4.02
C LEU A 55 1.71 -10.90 5.45
N ASN A 56 0.71 -11.18 6.27
CA ASN A 56 0.87 -11.50 7.70
C ASN A 56 0.44 -12.94 8.04
N ASN A 57 0.53 -13.86 7.07
CA ASN A 57 0.18 -15.29 7.18
C ASN A 57 -1.31 -15.53 7.46
N GLN A 58 -2.16 -14.56 7.12
CA GLN A 58 -3.60 -14.73 7.18
C GLN A 58 -4.12 -15.12 5.80
N ASP A 59 -4.75 -16.27 5.72
CA ASP A 59 -5.37 -16.78 4.51
C ASP A 59 -6.89 -16.65 4.58
N THR A 60 -7.54 -16.62 3.42
CA THR A 60 -8.99 -16.66 3.29
C THR A 60 -9.41 -17.51 2.09
N THR A 61 -10.58 -18.13 2.19
CA THR A 61 -11.19 -18.86 1.07
C THR A 61 -12.40 -18.10 0.58
N ILE A 62 -12.40 -17.69 -0.69
CA ILE A 62 -13.49 -16.93 -1.31
C ILE A 62 -13.83 -17.63 -2.62
N GLN A 63 -15.12 -17.97 -2.83
CA GLN A 63 -15.60 -18.68 -4.02
C GLN A 63 -14.84 -19.99 -4.33
N SER A 64 -14.42 -20.72 -3.28
CA SER A 64 -13.62 -21.96 -3.36
C SER A 64 -12.16 -21.78 -3.78
N GLN A 65 -11.68 -20.55 -3.92
CA GLN A 65 -10.27 -20.23 -4.16
C GLN A 65 -9.61 -19.76 -2.87
N ASN A 66 -8.36 -20.18 -2.65
CA ASN A 66 -7.56 -19.77 -1.51
C ASN A 66 -6.75 -18.52 -1.86
N TYR A 67 -6.74 -17.57 -0.95
CA TYR A 67 -6.02 -16.31 -1.07
C TYR A 67 -5.22 -16.04 0.19
N HIS A 68 -4.12 -15.33 0.04
CA HIS A 68 -3.46 -14.63 1.12
C HIS A 68 -4.14 -13.27 1.33
N GLN A 69 -4.32 -12.84 2.57
CA GLN A 69 -4.80 -11.51 2.88
C GLN A 69 -3.65 -10.51 2.76
N LEU A 70 -3.85 -9.48 1.93
CA LEU A 70 -2.93 -8.38 1.72
C LEU A 70 -3.38 -7.18 2.55
N PHE A 71 -2.43 -6.55 3.24
CA PHE A 71 -2.68 -5.43 4.14
C PHE A 71 -1.91 -4.19 3.71
N LEU A 72 -2.48 -3.03 3.97
CA LEU A 72 -1.70 -1.79 4.10
C LEU A 72 -1.07 -1.78 5.49
N CYS A 73 0.25 -1.67 5.55
CA CYS A 73 1.04 -1.84 6.75
C CYS A 73 1.79 -0.55 7.10
N GLY A 74 2.04 -0.32 8.39
CA GLY A 74 2.55 0.94 8.93
C GLY A 74 2.19 1.07 10.40
N SER A 75 1.75 2.24 10.84
CA SER A 75 1.26 2.46 12.21
C SER A 75 -0.01 1.67 12.54
N SER A 76 -0.77 1.26 11.52
CA SER A 76 -1.90 0.34 11.66
C SER A 76 -1.91 -0.66 10.50
N GLN A 77 -2.46 -1.84 10.74
CA GLN A 77 -2.69 -2.85 9.70
C GLN A 77 -4.14 -2.77 9.25
N VAL A 78 -4.34 -2.43 7.97
CA VAL A 78 -5.67 -2.34 7.37
C VAL A 78 -5.77 -3.37 6.26
N TYR A 79 -6.75 -4.27 6.36
CA TYR A 79 -7.03 -5.23 5.30
C TYR A 79 -7.33 -4.47 4.00
N PHE A 80 -6.61 -4.82 2.94
CA PHE A 80 -6.61 -4.12 1.66
C PHE A 80 -7.30 -4.95 0.56
N ALA A 81 -6.86 -6.20 0.39
CA ALA A 81 -7.38 -7.12 -0.62
C ALA A 81 -7.02 -8.57 -0.29
N ALA A 82 -7.61 -9.52 -1.00
CA ALA A 82 -7.13 -10.90 -1.05
C ALA A 82 -6.28 -11.08 -2.32
N ILE A 83 -5.12 -11.72 -2.23
CA ILE A 83 -4.19 -11.93 -3.34
C ILE A 83 -3.85 -13.42 -3.48
N ARG A 84 -3.72 -13.90 -4.71
CA ARG A 84 -3.26 -15.26 -4.99
C ARG A 84 -2.48 -15.31 -6.30
N GLU A 85 -1.68 -16.35 -6.44
CA GLU A 85 -1.08 -16.71 -7.73
C GLU A 85 -1.60 -18.06 -8.20
N ASP A 86 -1.88 -18.17 -9.49
CA ASP A 86 -2.21 -19.44 -10.13
C ASP A 86 -1.63 -19.48 -11.55
N ALA A 87 -0.86 -20.53 -11.83
CA ALA A 87 -0.21 -20.76 -13.11
C ALA A 87 0.55 -19.53 -13.68
N GLY A 88 1.31 -18.81 -12.85
CA GLY A 88 2.09 -17.64 -13.25
C GLY A 88 1.28 -16.36 -13.46
N ARG A 89 0.01 -16.33 -13.00
CA ARG A 89 -0.83 -15.13 -12.98
C ARG A 89 -1.15 -14.74 -11.57
N VAL A 90 -1.01 -13.45 -11.26
CA VAL A 90 -1.33 -12.89 -9.95
C VAL A 90 -2.68 -12.21 -10.04
N TYR A 91 -3.55 -12.60 -9.11
CA TYR A 91 -4.92 -12.17 -9.01
C TYR A 91 -5.13 -11.41 -7.70
N LEU A 92 -5.94 -10.35 -7.78
CA LEU A 92 -6.32 -9.53 -6.65
C LEU A 92 -7.85 -9.48 -6.56
N LEU A 93 -8.39 -9.73 -5.37
CA LEU A 93 -9.80 -9.52 -5.04
C LEU A 93 -9.89 -8.36 -4.03
N PRO A 94 -10.31 -7.16 -4.47
CA PRO A 94 -10.47 -6.00 -3.59
C PRO A 94 -11.39 -6.30 -2.39
N LYS A 95 -11.10 -5.70 -1.22
CA LYS A 95 -11.84 -5.90 0.04
C LYS A 95 -13.37 -5.86 -0.09
N ASP A 96 -13.89 -5.00 -0.97
CA ASP A 96 -15.33 -4.77 -1.14
C ASP A 96 -15.85 -5.21 -2.53
N SER A 97 -15.12 -6.10 -3.21
CA SER A 97 -15.47 -6.63 -4.54
C SER A 97 -15.84 -8.12 -4.47
N ALA A 98 -16.75 -8.53 -5.34
CA ALA A 98 -17.00 -9.94 -5.65
C ALA A 98 -16.28 -10.41 -6.93
N THR A 99 -15.60 -9.48 -7.61
CA THR A 99 -14.91 -9.69 -8.88
C THR A 99 -13.42 -9.58 -8.67
N GLU A 100 -12.71 -10.63 -9.05
CA GLU A 100 -11.27 -10.70 -9.10
C GLU A 100 -10.72 -9.99 -10.34
N ILE A 101 -9.56 -9.37 -10.21
CA ILE A 101 -8.81 -8.75 -11.30
C ILE A 101 -7.42 -9.36 -11.41
N THR A 102 -6.87 -9.41 -12.62
CA THR A 102 -5.48 -9.80 -12.86
C THR A 102 -4.58 -8.58 -12.68
N VAL A 103 -3.50 -8.69 -11.92
CA VAL A 103 -2.51 -7.62 -11.72
C VAL A 103 -1.14 -7.95 -12.33
N TYR A 104 -0.85 -9.24 -12.54
CA TYR A 104 0.32 -9.70 -13.29
C TYR A 104 -0.01 -10.94 -14.13
N ASP A 105 0.60 -11.05 -15.31
CA ASP A 105 0.65 -12.29 -16.10
C ASP A 105 2.09 -12.53 -16.52
N TYR A 106 2.78 -13.45 -15.82
CA TYR A 106 4.16 -13.78 -16.12
C TYR A 106 4.28 -14.71 -17.33
N ASN A 107 3.18 -15.21 -17.90
CA ASN A 107 3.22 -16.06 -19.09
C ASN A 107 3.37 -15.29 -20.40
N LEU A 108 3.38 -13.96 -20.36
CA LEU A 108 3.56 -13.15 -21.56
C LEU A 108 4.94 -13.37 -22.17
N LEU A 109 4.99 -13.38 -23.50
CA LEU A 109 6.18 -13.56 -24.31
C LEU A 109 6.51 -12.28 -25.09
N PRO A 110 7.76 -12.11 -25.58
CA PRO A 110 8.10 -10.97 -26.43
C PRO A 110 7.14 -10.83 -27.63
N GLY A 111 6.61 -9.62 -27.80
CA GLY A 111 5.59 -9.28 -28.80
C GLY A 111 4.14 -9.36 -28.32
N ASP A 112 3.86 -9.98 -27.16
CA ASP A 112 2.52 -10.01 -26.60
C ASP A 112 2.08 -8.63 -26.13
N THR A 113 0.78 -8.36 -26.22
CA THR A 113 0.14 -7.15 -25.69
C THR A 113 -0.55 -7.46 -24.37
N VAL A 114 -0.25 -6.68 -23.33
CA VAL A 114 -0.95 -6.72 -22.05
C VAL A 114 -2.40 -6.30 -22.23
N LYS A 115 -3.33 -7.15 -21.80
CA LYS A 115 -4.78 -6.92 -21.86
C LYS A 115 -5.46 -7.45 -20.62
N ASN A 116 -6.44 -6.72 -20.11
CA ASN A 116 -7.20 -7.09 -18.90
C ASN A 116 -6.32 -7.31 -17.66
N ILE A 117 -5.19 -6.59 -17.59
CA ILE A 117 -4.34 -6.51 -16.40
C ILE A 117 -4.52 -5.11 -15.82
N TYR A 118 -4.58 -4.99 -14.50
CA TYR A 118 -4.88 -3.76 -13.80
C TYR A 118 -3.71 -3.34 -12.92
N SER A 119 -3.43 -2.04 -12.88
CA SER A 119 -2.69 -1.43 -11.78
C SER A 119 -3.66 -0.94 -10.70
N VAL A 120 -3.15 -0.80 -9.49
CA VAL A 120 -3.85 -0.26 -8.34
C VAL A 120 -3.25 1.10 -8.00
N ALA A 121 -3.93 2.17 -8.39
CA ALA A 121 -3.52 3.54 -8.14
C ALA A 121 -4.26 4.11 -6.94
N PHE A 122 -3.56 4.78 -6.02
CA PHE A 122 -4.18 5.54 -4.94
C PHE A 122 -4.46 6.96 -5.41
N GLY A 123 -5.42 7.21 -6.30
CA GLY A 123 -5.58 8.54 -6.92
C GLY A 123 -4.27 9.08 -7.49
N ASN A 124 -3.85 10.30 -7.13
CA ASN A 124 -2.50 10.87 -7.40
C ASN A 124 -1.36 10.14 -6.64
N TYR A 125 -1.46 8.82 -6.44
CA TYR A 125 -0.62 7.96 -5.61
C TYR A 125 -0.66 8.22 -4.11
N TRP A 126 -1.55 9.09 -3.60
CA TRP A 126 -1.66 9.35 -2.16
C TRP A 126 -2.53 8.33 -1.42
N PRO A 127 -2.08 7.72 -0.32
CA PRO A 127 -2.82 6.67 0.41
C PRO A 127 -4.17 7.12 0.97
N GLN A 128 -4.39 8.43 1.14
CA GLN A 128 -5.68 9.00 1.58
C GLN A 128 -6.73 9.16 0.45
N HIS A 129 -6.32 9.00 -0.81
CA HIS A 129 -7.25 9.01 -1.93
C HIS A 129 -7.93 7.65 -2.13
N PRO A 130 -9.14 7.63 -2.70
CA PRO A 130 -9.81 6.39 -3.06
C PRO A 130 -8.92 5.52 -3.96
N ILE A 131 -8.85 4.23 -3.62
CA ILE A 131 -8.17 3.23 -4.42
C ILE A 131 -8.90 3.11 -5.76
N SER A 132 -8.15 3.19 -6.85
CA SER A 132 -8.62 3.06 -8.22
C SER A 132 -7.93 1.89 -8.89
N TYR A 133 -8.70 1.12 -9.67
CA TYR A 133 -8.20 -0.02 -10.45
C TYR A 133 -8.17 0.40 -11.91
N VAL A 134 -6.98 0.57 -12.47
CA VAL A 134 -6.78 1.14 -13.80
C VAL A 134 -6.33 0.04 -14.76
N PRO A 135 -7.06 -0.22 -15.86
CA PRO A 135 -6.62 -1.21 -16.83
C PRO A 135 -5.34 -0.73 -17.53
N LEU A 136 -4.37 -1.63 -17.65
CA LEU A 136 -3.13 -1.45 -18.40
C LEU A 136 -3.33 -1.83 -19.86
N GLY A 137 -2.61 -1.16 -20.76
CA GLY A 137 -2.60 -1.48 -22.19
C GLY A 137 -3.90 -1.09 -22.89
N GLY A 138 -4.22 0.20 -22.91
CA GLY A 138 -5.38 0.73 -23.62
C GLY A 138 -5.20 0.71 -25.15
N PRO A 139 -6.29 0.88 -25.93
CA PRO A 139 -6.21 0.90 -27.40
C PRO A 139 -5.36 2.07 -27.95
N MET A 140 -5.17 3.13 -27.16
CA MET A 140 -4.31 4.27 -27.52
C MET A 140 -2.89 4.16 -26.99
N ASP A 141 -2.62 3.24 -26.05
CA ASP A 141 -1.32 3.05 -25.42
C ASP A 141 -1.11 1.57 -25.02
N PRO A 142 -0.90 0.69 -26.02
CA PRO A 142 -0.72 -0.72 -25.77
C PRO A 142 0.61 -0.98 -25.07
N LEU A 143 0.55 -1.69 -23.96
CA LEU A 143 1.75 -2.15 -23.26
C LEU A 143 2.19 -3.48 -23.89
N ILE A 144 3.31 -3.46 -24.61
CA ILE A 144 3.81 -4.60 -25.39
C ILE A 144 5.08 -5.14 -24.72
N VAL A 145 5.16 -6.45 -24.54
CA VAL A 145 6.37 -7.08 -24.01
C VAL A 145 7.49 -6.95 -25.04
N SER A 146 8.55 -6.25 -24.66
CA SER A 146 9.75 -6.08 -25.47
C SER A 146 10.69 -7.27 -25.31
N ASN A 147 10.92 -7.70 -24.07
CA ASN A 147 11.85 -8.78 -23.77
C ASN A 147 11.38 -9.59 -22.55
N VAL A 148 11.80 -10.85 -22.50
CA VAL A 148 11.63 -11.73 -21.33
C VAL A 148 12.97 -12.34 -21.00
N ASP A 149 13.37 -12.23 -19.73
CA ASP A 149 14.62 -12.79 -19.22
C ASP A 149 14.39 -13.66 -17.97
N THR A 150 15.43 -14.37 -17.55
CA THR A 150 15.46 -15.13 -16.30
C THR A 150 16.67 -14.75 -15.47
N VAL A 151 16.42 -14.29 -14.25
CA VAL A 151 17.46 -13.92 -13.28
C VAL A 151 17.36 -14.80 -12.05
N TYR A 152 18.47 -15.03 -11.38
CA TYR A 152 18.54 -15.93 -10.22
C TYR A 152 18.81 -15.15 -8.94
N SER A 153 18.05 -15.47 -7.90
CA SER A 153 18.25 -15.01 -6.54
C SER A 153 18.43 -16.21 -5.59
N THR A 154 18.60 -15.95 -4.31
CA THR A 154 18.52 -16.97 -3.26
C THR A 154 17.13 -17.61 -3.13
N LEU A 155 16.05 -17.01 -3.66
CA LEU A 155 14.72 -17.61 -3.71
C LEU A 155 14.56 -18.59 -4.87
N GLY A 156 15.32 -18.40 -5.95
CA GLY A 156 15.23 -19.22 -7.16
C GLY A 156 15.29 -18.39 -8.44
N ALA A 157 14.73 -18.96 -9.52
CA ALA A 157 14.64 -18.28 -10.81
C ALA A 157 13.43 -17.33 -10.84
N HIS A 158 13.66 -16.09 -11.24
CA HIS A 158 12.62 -15.09 -11.47
C HIS A 158 12.50 -14.82 -12.96
N ARG A 159 11.28 -14.84 -13.49
CA ARG A 159 11.01 -14.31 -14.82
C ARG A 159 10.95 -12.79 -14.77
N ILE A 160 11.63 -12.14 -15.71
CA ILE A 160 11.64 -10.70 -15.85
C ILE A 160 10.94 -10.35 -17.16
N ILE A 161 9.90 -9.54 -17.08
CA ILE A 161 9.19 -9.00 -18.24
C ILE A 161 9.56 -7.53 -18.37
N ASP A 162 10.12 -7.18 -19.51
CA ASP A 162 10.49 -5.83 -19.89
C ASP A 162 9.56 -5.35 -21.02
N PHE A 163 8.96 -4.18 -20.84
CA PHE A 163 8.06 -3.55 -21.80
C PHE A 163 8.78 -2.54 -22.72
N GLY A 164 10.11 -2.44 -22.64
CA GLY A 164 10.89 -1.38 -23.28
C GLY A 164 10.70 -0.02 -22.60
N LEU A 165 10.29 -0.05 -21.33
CA LEU A 165 10.01 1.13 -20.50
C LEU A 165 11.03 1.23 -19.36
N SER A 166 10.81 2.13 -18.41
CA SER A 166 11.68 2.29 -17.23
C SER A 166 11.46 1.24 -16.14
N SER A 167 10.48 0.35 -16.31
CA SER A 167 10.03 -0.59 -15.29
C SER A 167 10.08 -2.04 -15.75
N LEU A 168 10.21 -2.94 -14.78
CA LEU A 168 10.27 -4.37 -14.99
C LEU A 168 9.22 -5.06 -14.10
N TRP A 169 8.54 -6.06 -14.64
CA TRP A 169 7.80 -7.01 -13.81
C TRP A 169 8.69 -8.20 -13.50
N MET A 170 8.77 -8.54 -12.22
CA MET A 170 9.66 -9.57 -11.69
C MET A 170 8.82 -10.59 -10.94
N GLU A 171 8.75 -11.83 -11.45
CA GLU A 171 7.97 -12.91 -10.83
C GLU A 171 8.34 -13.08 -9.34
N GLY A 172 7.34 -13.16 -8.47
CA GLY A 172 7.54 -13.21 -7.01
C GLY A 172 7.90 -11.87 -6.32
N ILE A 173 8.18 -10.79 -7.05
CA ILE A 173 8.49 -9.46 -6.49
C ILE A 173 7.48 -8.39 -6.93
N GLY A 174 7.03 -8.41 -8.19
CA GLY A 174 6.10 -7.43 -8.79
C GLY A 174 6.81 -6.39 -9.67
N ASN A 175 6.24 -5.19 -9.77
CA ASN A 175 6.73 -4.10 -10.61
C ASN A 175 7.81 -3.25 -9.88
N SER A 176 8.93 -2.99 -10.54
CA SER A 176 10.03 -2.16 -10.02
C SER A 176 9.65 -0.70 -9.74
N GLN A 177 8.57 -0.18 -10.31
CA GLN A 177 8.02 1.14 -9.98
C GLN A 177 7.08 1.12 -8.77
N GLY A 178 6.66 -0.04 -8.28
CA GLY A 178 5.78 -0.19 -7.12
C GLY A 178 4.96 -1.46 -7.23
N PHE A 179 4.81 -2.24 -6.15
CA PHE A 179 4.28 -3.62 -6.20
C PHE A 179 2.93 -3.77 -6.91
N LEU A 180 2.04 -2.77 -6.91
CA LEU A 180 0.76 -2.82 -7.65
C LEU A 180 0.59 -1.60 -8.57
N TRP A 181 1.63 -0.79 -8.77
CA TRP A 181 1.54 0.43 -9.57
C TRP A 181 1.76 0.14 -11.05
N ASP A 182 1.41 1.09 -11.92
CA ASP A 182 1.57 0.92 -13.35
C ASP A 182 3.05 0.95 -13.77
N PRO A 183 3.39 0.31 -14.91
CA PRO A 183 4.75 0.25 -15.42
C PRO A 183 5.11 1.42 -16.36
N TYR A 184 4.26 2.44 -16.50
CA TYR A 184 4.49 3.47 -17.52
C TYR A 184 5.63 4.41 -17.14
N GLN A 185 6.26 4.96 -18.17
CA GLN A 185 7.25 6.02 -17.96
C GLN A 185 6.56 7.25 -17.38
N ASN A 186 7.13 7.76 -16.29
CA ASN A 186 6.64 8.98 -15.70
C ASN A 186 7.13 10.19 -16.50
N VAL A 187 6.20 10.96 -17.06
CA VAL A 187 6.46 12.22 -17.78
C VAL A 187 6.09 13.46 -16.95
N SER A 188 5.79 13.27 -15.67
CA SER A 188 5.41 14.31 -14.72
C SER A 188 6.54 14.58 -13.71
N ASN A 189 6.38 15.63 -12.90
CA ASN A 189 7.35 16.06 -11.88
C ASN A 189 7.31 15.20 -10.60
N PHE A 190 7.19 13.88 -10.72
CA PHE A 190 7.23 12.96 -9.59
C PHE A 190 7.96 11.66 -9.97
N GLU A 191 8.28 10.83 -8.99
CA GLU A 191 8.88 9.51 -9.15
C GLU A 191 8.12 8.53 -8.27
N ILE A 192 7.85 7.36 -8.84
CA ILE A 192 7.28 6.21 -8.14
C ILE A 192 8.26 5.05 -8.21
N LYS A 193 8.47 4.37 -7.09
CA LYS A 193 9.45 3.30 -6.99
C LYS A 193 9.01 2.21 -6.03
N LEU A 194 9.30 0.95 -6.35
CA LEU A 194 9.38 -0.10 -5.34
C LEU A 194 10.75 0.05 -4.67
N GLU A 195 10.79 0.56 -3.45
CA GLU A 195 12.06 0.76 -2.75
C GLU A 195 12.69 -0.55 -2.34
N CYS A 196 11.87 -1.48 -1.85
CA CYS A 196 12.35 -2.81 -1.53
C CYS A 196 11.22 -3.84 -1.43
N MET A 197 11.62 -5.11 -1.41
CA MET A 197 10.78 -6.24 -1.03
C MET A 197 11.56 -7.18 -0.12
N SER A 198 10.95 -7.61 0.99
CA SER A 198 11.52 -8.60 1.91
C SER A 198 10.56 -9.73 2.21
N ILE A 199 11.11 -10.87 2.62
CA ILE A 199 10.37 -12.00 3.21
C ILE A 199 11.00 -12.30 4.56
N GLY A 200 10.26 -12.12 5.66
CA GLY A 200 10.81 -12.09 7.01
C GLY A 200 11.86 -10.99 7.16
N ASP A 201 13.00 -11.32 7.78
CA ASP A 201 14.13 -10.40 8.02
C ASP A 201 15.16 -10.39 6.89
N SER A 202 14.77 -10.75 5.66
CA SER A 202 15.66 -10.79 4.51
C SER A 202 15.08 -10.00 3.34
N THR A 203 15.83 -9.02 2.84
CA THR A 203 15.48 -8.21 1.67
C THR A 203 15.98 -8.86 0.39
N TYR A 204 15.09 -9.07 -0.57
CA TYR A 204 15.37 -9.74 -1.86
C TYR A 204 15.33 -8.79 -3.06
N PHE A 205 14.86 -7.56 -2.85
CA PHE A 205 14.90 -6.49 -3.83
C PHE A 205 15.15 -5.16 -3.10
N ASP A 206 16.06 -4.33 -3.60
CA ASP A 206 16.50 -3.08 -2.94
C ASP A 206 16.22 -1.81 -3.76
N GLY A 207 15.47 -1.91 -4.86
CA GLY A 207 15.09 -0.77 -5.70
C GLY A 207 16.24 -0.12 -6.49
N TYR A 208 17.50 -0.24 -6.04
CA TYR A 208 18.69 0.32 -6.68
C TYR A 208 19.25 -0.61 -7.75
N SER A 209 19.25 -1.91 -7.50
CA SER A 209 19.78 -2.92 -8.44
C SER A 209 18.90 -3.12 -9.68
N ARG A 210 17.64 -2.65 -9.64
CA ARG A 210 16.60 -2.85 -10.67
C ARG A 210 16.28 -4.31 -11.00
N GLN A 211 16.86 -5.27 -10.27
CA GLN A 211 16.65 -6.71 -10.44
C GLN A 211 16.61 -7.38 -9.06
N PRO A 212 16.09 -8.62 -8.96
CA PRO A 212 16.19 -9.41 -7.73
C PRO A 212 17.64 -9.57 -7.30
N LEU A 213 17.90 -9.48 -6.00
CA LEU A 213 19.24 -9.60 -5.44
C LEU A 213 19.74 -11.04 -5.53
N THR A 214 20.94 -11.22 -6.06
CA THR A 214 21.58 -12.55 -6.10
C THR A 214 21.81 -13.14 -4.71
N GLN A 215 22.00 -12.27 -3.71
CA GLN A 215 22.07 -12.63 -2.29
C GLN A 215 21.18 -11.68 -1.50
N ALA A 216 20.29 -12.23 -0.68
CA ALA A 216 19.44 -11.42 0.18
C ALA A 216 20.26 -10.59 1.18
N LEU A 217 19.84 -9.35 1.40
CA LEU A 217 20.39 -8.49 2.44
C LEU A 217 19.69 -8.78 3.77
N THR A 218 20.44 -8.70 4.87
CA THR A 218 19.85 -8.81 6.22
C THR A 218 19.03 -7.56 6.55
N GLY A 219 17.84 -7.76 7.11
CA GLY A 219 16.89 -6.73 7.48
C GLY A 219 15.61 -6.81 6.65
N ALA A 220 14.47 -6.61 7.32
CA ALA A 220 13.19 -6.43 6.65
C ALA A 220 13.16 -5.13 5.84
N CYS A 221 12.35 -5.10 4.79
CA CYS A 221 12.08 -3.93 3.96
C CYS A 221 11.22 -2.94 4.74
N ASP A 222 11.85 -2.22 5.65
CA ASP A 222 11.19 -1.26 6.51
C ASP A 222 11.79 0.12 6.37
N LEU A 223 11.17 0.97 5.54
CA LEU A 223 11.45 2.40 5.48
C LEU A 223 10.63 3.19 6.51
N SER A 224 10.23 2.56 7.62
CA SER A 224 9.80 3.32 8.80
C SER A 224 11.01 4.13 9.25
N LEU A 225 11.13 5.36 8.77
CA LEU A 225 11.83 6.35 9.53
C LEU A 225 10.96 6.53 10.76
N SER A 226 11.30 5.83 11.85
CA SER A 226 10.80 6.19 13.19
C SER A 226 11.41 7.55 13.50
N VAL A 227 10.81 8.58 12.92
CA VAL A 227 10.62 9.78 13.69
C VAL A 227 9.58 9.33 14.72
N ASP A 228 9.88 9.46 16.01
CA ASP A 228 8.82 9.67 17.00
C ASP A 228 8.10 10.97 16.61
N GLU A 229 7.38 10.95 15.50
CA GLU A 229 6.13 11.64 15.37
C GLU A 229 5.27 10.92 16.40
N ALA A 230 5.46 11.30 17.67
CA ALA A 230 4.35 11.43 18.57
C ALA A 230 3.32 12.13 17.71
N MET A 231 2.38 11.33 17.17
CA MET A 231 1.26 11.84 16.41
C MET A 231 0.87 13.05 17.21
N ALA A 232 0.96 14.23 16.60
CA ALA A 232 0.31 15.37 17.17
C ALA A 232 -1.15 14.93 17.12
N GLU A 233 -1.61 14.22 18.16
CA GLU A 233 -3.00 14.01 18.43
C GLU A 233 -3.55 15.39 18.22
N GLU A 234 -4.38 15.58 17.20
CA GLU A 234 -5.01 16.86 16.97
C GLU A 234 -5.70 17.20 18.28
N GLN A 235 -5.04 18.02 19.09
CA GLN A 235 -5.47 18.25 20.46
C GLN A 235 -6.79 18.96 20.29
N MET A 236 -7.86 18.32 20.74
CA MET A 236 -9.19 18.83 20.52
C MET A 236 -9.39 20.13 21.29
N ARG A 237 -9.11 21.27 20.66
CA ARG A 237 -9.16 22.59 21.29
C ARG A 237 -10.51 23.25 21.03
N PRO A 238 -11.21 23.72 22.07
CA PRO A 238 -12.40 24.52 21.87
C PRO A 238 -12.01 25.84 21.20
N TYR A 239 -12.72 26.22 20.13
CA TYR A 239 -12.55 27.52 19.47
C TYR A 239 -13.89 28.22 19.21
N PRO A 240 -13.96 29.56 19.28
CA PRO A 240 -12.89 30.44 19.77
C PRO A 240 -12.65 30.26 21.28
N ASN A 241 -11.44 30.57 21.73
CA ASN A 241 -11.08 30.59 23.14
C ASN A 241 -10.11 31.76 23.39
N PRO A 242 -10.53 32.83 24.09
CA PRO A 242 -11.81 33.00 24.81
C PRO A 242 -13.05 33.12 23.91
N SER A 243 -14.26 32.95 24.48
CA SER A 243 -15.53 33.16 23.77
C SER A 243 -16.63 33.75 24.64
N LYS A 244 -17.73 34.22 24.01
CA LYS A 244 -18.96 34.68 24.68
C LYS A 244 -19.92 33.55 25.06
N GLY A 245 -19.44 32.31 25.10
CA GLY A 245 -20.27 31.12 25.35
C GLY A 245 -20.53 30.23 24.12
N ARG A 246 -20.15 30.63 22.91
CA ARG A 246 -20.26 29.77 21.71
C ARG A 246 -18.92 29.18 21.34
N ILE A 247 -18.84 27.86 21.24
CA ILE A 247 -17.61 27.13 20.92
C ILE A 247 -17.87 25.98 19.94
N GLN A 248 -16.83 25.59 19.21
CA GLN A 248 -16.79 24.49 18.26
C GLN A 248 -15.54 23.63 18.52
N PHE A 249 -15.57 22.41 18.00
CA PHE A 249 -14.46 21.47 18.01
C PHE A 249 -14.21 20.97 16.59
N HIS A 250 -12.93 20.76 16.25
CA HIS A 250 -12.59 20.04 15.04
C HIS A 250 -12.58 18.55 15.40
N ASN A 251 -13.61 17.83 14.96
CA ASN A 251 -13.74 16.39 15.20
C ASN A 251 -14.38 15.72 13.99
N GLN A 252 -13.85 14.56 13.58
CA GLN A 252 -14.38 13.79 12.45
C GLN A 252 -15.51 12.82 12.87
N LEU A 253 -15.53 12.43 14.14
CA LEU A 253 -16.48 11.46 14.69
C LEU A 253 -17.29 12.05 15.85
N PRO A 254 -18.50 11.53 16.15
CA PRO A 254 -19.26 11.94 17.33
C PRO A 254 -18.50 11.69 18.64
N ILE A 255 -18.54 12.64 19.56
CA ILE A 255 -17.81 12.58 20.84
C ILE A 255 -18.72 12.88 22.04
N ASP A 256 -18.43 12.26 23.18
CA ASP A 256 -19.09 12.57 24.45
C ASP A 256 -18.33 13.70 25.15
N LEU A 257 -18.98 14.86 25.28
CA LEU A 257 -18.37 16.08 25.82
C LEU A 257 -18.87 16.35 27.24
N LYS A 258 -17.95 16.72 28.14
CA LYS A 258 -18.21 17.21 29.50
C LYS A 258 -17.55 18.56 29.72
N VAL A 259 -18.24 19.47 30.38
CA VAL A 259 -17.69 20.77 30.81
C VAL A 259 -17.75 20.87 32.32
N PHE A 260 -16.61 21.20 32.93
CA PHE A 260 -16.44 21.35 34.36
C PHE A 260 -16.17 22.80 34.73
N ASN A 261 -16.74 23.26 35.84
CA ASN A 261 -16.37 24.53 36.44
C ASN A 261 -15.03 24.44 37.21
N SER A 262 -14.57 25.55 37.78
CA SER A 262 -13.31 25.61 38.55
C SER A 262 -13.29 24.76 39.82
N LEU A 263 -14.45 24.31 40.30
CA LEU A 263 -14.58 23.38 41.43
C LEU A 263 -14.57 21.91 40.98
N GLY A 264 -14.46 21.63 39.68
CA GLY A 264 -14.49 20.28 39.13
C GLY A 264 -15.89 19.68 39.01
N GLN A 265 -16.96 20.48 39.14
CA GLN A 265 -18.33 20.02 38.98
C GLN A 265 -18.74 20.07 37.50
N ILE A 266 -19.44 19.03 37.02
CA ILE A 266 -20.01 19.00 35.68
C ILE A 266 -21.14 20.03 35.58
N VAL A 267 -21.02 20.97 34.66
CA VAL A 267 -22.03 22.00 34.36
C VAL A 267 -22.71 21.80 33.01
N PHE A 268 -22.15 20.94 32.15
CA PHE A 268 -22.73 20.54 30.87
C PHE A 268 -22.21 19.16 30.45
N GLU A 269 -23.07 18.32 29.90
CA GLU A 269 -22.71 17.01 29.36
C GLU A 269 -23.61 16.68 28.16
N GLN A 270 -23.00 16.38 27.00
CA GLN A 270 -23.74 16.01 25.80
C GLN A 270 -22.84 15.28 24.81
N ARG A 271 -23.42 14.32 24.07
CA ARG A 271 -22.82 13.75 22.87
C ARG A 271 -23.00 14.70 21.67
N ILE A 272 -21.90 15.14 21.07
CA ILE A 272 -21.92 16.07 19.94
C ILE A 272 -21.51 15.38 18.64
N LEU A 273 -22.12 15.79 17.53
CA LEU A 273 -21.76 15.34 16.18
C LEU A 273 -20.59 16.15 15.63
N SER A 274 -19.96 15.66 14.56
CA SER A 274 -18.90 16.38 13.85
C SER A 274 -19.36 17.79 13.43
N GLY A 275 -18.54 18.81 13.74
CA GLY A 275 -18.79 20.20 13.34
C GLY A 275 -19.92 20.92 14.09
N ALA A 276 -20.43 20.33 15.18
CA ALA A 276 -21.48 20.96 15.98
C ALA A 276 -20.99 22.24 16.68
N THR A 277 -21.83 23.28 16.69
CA THR A 277 -21.62 24.47 17.52
C THR A 277 -22.37 24.32 18.83
N LEU A 278 -21.68 24.49 19.96
CA LEU A 278 -22.30 24.49 21.28
C LEU A 278 -22.56 25.91 21.77
N ASP A 279 -23.76 26.13 22.29
CA ASP A 279 -24.15 27.39 22.92
C ASP A 279 -24.23 27.20 24.45
N LEU A 280 -23.16 27.64 25.11
CA LEU A 280 -22.97 27.69 26.57
C LEU A 280 -23.08 29.14 27.07
N SER A 281 -23.81 30.01 26.37
CA SER A 281 -24.03 31.42 26.75
C SER A 281 -24.70 31.60 28.10
N GLN A 282 -25.36 30.58 28.65
CA GLN A 282 -26.01 30.62 29.96
C GLN A 282 -25.06 30.48 31.16
N LEU A 283 -23.84 29.99 30.97
CA LEU A 283 -22.86 29.84 32.07
C LEU A 283 -22.35 31.21 32.57
N SER A 284 -21.84 31.31 33.79
CA SER A 284 -21.20 32.57 34.23
C SER A 284 -19.84 32.77 33.55
N PRO A 285 -19.36 34.01 33.32
CA PRO A 285 -17.99 34.26 32.87
C PRO A 285 -16.96 33.60 33.81
N GLY A 286 -15.92 33.00 33.25
CA GLY A 286 -14.94 32.23 34.02
C GLY A 286 -14.17 31.19 33.22
N GLN A 287 -13.29 30.48 33.91
CA GLN A 287 -12.50 29.39 33.35
C GLN A 287 -13.21 28.05 33.55
N TYR A 288 -13.25 27.25 32.49
CA TYR A 288 -13.86 25.92 32.45
C TYR A 288 -12.86 24.90 31.92
N ILE A 289 -13.03 23.64 32.33
CA ILE A 289 -12.33 22.49 31.75
C ILE A 289 -13.32 21.78 30.84
N VAL A 290 -12.95 21.61 29.58
CA VAL A 290 -13.70 20.84 28.59
C VAL A 290 -13.01 19.50 28.41
N GLN A 291 -13.75 18.40 28.56
CA GLN A 291 -13.26 17.05 28.38
C GLN A 291 -14.02 16.34 27.26
N ALA A 292 -13.27 15.72 26.36
CA ALA A 292 -13.78 14.82 25.33
C ALA A 292 -12.94 13.54 25.33
N GLY A 293 -13.55 12.41 25.69
CA GLY A 293 -12.78 11.18 25.95
C GLY A 293 -11.75 11.39 27.06
N GLU A 294 -10.49 11.10 26.77
CA GLU A 294 -9.36 11.29 27.71
C GLU A 294 -8.73 12.70 27.63
N GLN A 295 -9.03 13.48 26.58
CA GLN A 295 -8.45 14.79 26.39
C GLN A 295 -9.16 15.86 27.22
N ARG A 296 -8.39 16.76 27.84
CA ARG A 296 -8.88 17.89 28.64
C ARG A 296 -8.25 19.21 28.18
N ASN A 297 -9.10 20.22 27.95
CA ASN A 297 -8.68 21.54 27.50
C ASN A 297 -9.30 22.63 28.37
N ILE A 298 -8.60 23.75 28.52
CA ILE A 298 -9.11 24.91 29.23
C ILE A 298 -9.86 25.80 28.25
N TRP A 299 -11.08 26.20 28.59
CA TRP A 299 -11.88 27.18 27.87
C TRP A 299 -12.21 28.37 28.76
N ILE A 300 -12.08 29.58 28.23
CA ILE A 300 -12.33 30.83 28.93
C ILE A 300 -13.60 31.47 28.35
N LYS A 301 -14.59 31.66 29.22
CA LYS A 301 -15.80 32.42 28.91
C LYS A 301 -15.67 33.87 29.38
N GLN A 302 -15.92 34.81 28.48
CA GLN A 302 -16.04 36.25 28.76
C GLN A 302 -17.49 36.67 28.97
#